data_AF-A0A955DP37-F1
#
_entry.id   AF-A0A955DP37-F1
#
_cell.length_a   1.000
_cell.length_b   1.000
_cell.length_c   1.000
_cell.angle_alpha   90.00
_cell.angle_beta   90.00
_cell.angle_gamma   90.00
#
_symmetry.space_group_name_H-M   'P 1'
#
loop_
_entity.id
_entity.type
_entity.pdbx_description
1 polymer ?
#
loop_
_entity_poly.entity_id
_entity_poly.type
_entity_poly.pdbx_seq_one_letter_code
_entity_poly.pdbx_strand_id
1 'polypeptide(L)'
;MVKRYLRVVDEVSAHEDRIRPLTDAQIRAKTEEFRARIQDGESTEVLLPEVFAVAREAMDRAVGIRNIFNPESGFDPSKLPADVRATYDAVKK
;
A
#
# COMPACT_ATOMS: atom_id res chain seq x y z
N MET A 1 15.59 6.17 -16.48
CA MET A 1 14.14 6.03 -16.22
C MET A 1 13.85 5.32 -14.89
N VAL A 2 14.42 4.14 -14.62
CA VAL A 2 14.15 3.37 -13.37
C VAL A 2 14.33 4.19 -12.08
N LYS A 3 15.41 4.97 -11.94
CA LYS A 3 15.68 5.79 -10.73
C LYS A 3 14.56 6.80 -10.38
N ARG A 4 13.84 7.33 -11.38
CA ARG A 4 12.76 8.32 -11.13
C ARG A 4 11.55 7.64 -10.49
N TYR A 5 11.20 6.44 -10.94
CA TYR A 5 10.08 5.69 -10.39
C TYR A 5 10.37 5.17 -8.99
N LEU A 6 11.62 4.79 -8.70
CA LEU A 6 12.01 4.39 -7.35
C LEU A 6 11.76 5.51 -6.33
N ARG A 7 12.05 6.77 -6.68
CA ARG A 7 11.73 7.91 -5.80
C ARG A 7 10.24 8.03 -5.50
N VAL A 8 9.39 7.87 -6.53
CA VAL A 8 7.92 7.92 -6.34
C VAL A 8 7.45 6.76 -5.46
N VAL A 9 8.05 5.57 -5.60
CA VAL A 9 7.76 4.42 -4.72
C VAL A 9 8.15 4.73 -3.27
N ASP A 10 9.29 5.36 -3.04
CA ASP A 10 9.71 5.78 -1.70
C ASP A 10 8.74 6.79 -1.09
N GLU A 11 8.30 7.78 -1.89
CA GLU A 11 7.29 8.76 -1.49
C GLU A 11 5.96 8.09 -1.13
N VAL A 12 5.45 7.19 -1.98
CA VAL A 12 4.23 6.40 -1.71
C VAL A 12 4.38 5.60 -0.41
N SER A 13 5.53 4.96 -0.20
CA SER A 13 5.80 4.16 1.00
C SER A 13 5.82 5.01 2.27
N ALA A 14 6.30 6.27 2.19
CA ALA A 14 6.27 7.21 3.31
C ALA A 14 4.85 7.65 3.73
N HIS A 15 3.82 7.43 2.89
CA HIS A 15 2.42 7.64 3.28
C HIS A 15 1.82 6.44 4.03
N GLU A 16 2.46 5.26 4.00
CA GLU A 16 1.89 4.01 4.51
C GLU A 16 1.49 4.09 6.00
N ASP A 17 2.36 4.62 6.85
CA ASP A 17 2.12 4.75 8.30
C ASP A 17 0.88 5.60 8.63
N ARG A 18 0.51 6.52 7.74
CA ARG A 18 -0.67 7.40 7.91
C ARG A 18 -1.93 6.81 7.29
N ILE A 19 -1.80 6.02 6.22
CA ILE A 19 -2.94 5.47 5.48
C ILE A 19 -3.42 4.15 6.08
N ARG A 20 -2.50 3.27 6.49
CA ARG A 20 -2.82 1.93 7.01
C ARG A 20 -3.76 1.95 8.24
N PRO A 21 -3.61 2.88 9.21
CA PRO A 21 -4.51 2.95 10.37
C PRO A 21 -5.93 3.45 10.06
N LEU A 22 -6.18 3.95 8.84
CA LEU A 22 -7.49 4.49 8.49
C LEU A 22 -8.55 3.39 8.45
N THR A 23 -9.79 3.73 8.80
CA THR A 23 -10.95 2.86 8.63
C THR A 23 -11.41 2.84 7.18
N ASP A 24 -12.22 1.84 6.80
CA ASP A 24 -12.78 1.76 5.45
C ASP A 24 -13.60 3.00 5.06
N ALA A 25 -14.31 3.59 6.02
CA ALA A 25 -15.04 4.84 5.82
C ALA A 25 -14.08 6.01 5.52
N GLN A 26 -12.96 6.10 6.24
CA GLN A 26 -11.94 7.12 6.00
C GLN A 26 -11.22 6.92 4.66
N ILE A 27 -10.91 5.68 4.28
CA ILE A 27 -10.35 5.36 2.95
C ILE A 27 -11.32 5.75 1.84
N ARG A 28 -12.62 5.52 1.99
CA ARG A 28 -13.62 5.97 1.01
C ARG A 28 -13.70 7.49 0.94
N ALA A 29 -13.66 8.18 2.09
CA ALA A 29 -13.72 9.64 2.17
C ALA A 29 -12.54 10.33 1.47
N LYS A 30 -11.36 9.69 1.40
CA LYS A 30 -10.19 10.22 0.68
C LYS A 30 -10.48 10.53 -0.79
N THR A 31 -11.37 9.80 -1.45
CA THR A 31 -11.77 10.08 -2.83
C THR A 31 -12.38 11.48 -2.98
N GLU A 32 -13.27 11.86 -2.06
CA GLU A 32 -13.90 13.19 -2.08
C GLU A 32 -12.89 14.28 -1.71
N GLU A 33 -11.99 14.01 -0.76
CA GLU A 33 -10.90 14.90 -0.39
C GLU A 33 -9.99 15.21 -1.58
N PHE A 34 -9.57 14.20 -2.34
CA PHE A 34 -8.74 14.40 -3.53
C PHE A 34 -9.48 15.16 -4.63
N ARG A 35 -10.78 14.90 -4.81
CA ARG A 35 -11.58 15.64 -5.79
C ARG A 35 -11.66 17.12 -5.43
N ALA A 36 -11.89 17.45 -4.17
CA ALA A 36 -11.92 18.84 -3.68
C ALA A 36 -10.56 19.52 -3.89
N ARG A 37 -9.45 18.86 -3.50
CA ARG A 37 -8.08 19.39 -3.67
C ARG A 37 -7.72 19.68 -5.12
N ILE A 38 -8.14 18.81 -6.05
CA ILE A 38 -7.95 19.05 -7.50
C ILE A 38 -8.79 20.25 -7.97
N GLN A 39 -10.03 20.39 -7.50
CA GLN A 39 -10.89 21.54 -7.81
C GLN A 39 -10.31 22.86 -7.28
N ASP A 40 -9.65 22.81 -6.12
CA ASP A 40 -8.95 23.95 -5.51
C ASP A 40 -7.61 24.28 -6.21
N GLY A 41 -7.24 23.51 -7.25
CA GLY A 41 -6.09 23.79 -8.10
C GLY A 41 -4.80 23.07 -7.69
N GLU A 42 -4.87 22.10 -6.76
CA GLU A 42 -3.71 21.29 -6.42
C GLU A 42 -3.27 20.40 -7.59
N SER A 43 -1.96 20.34 -7.84
CA SER A 43 -1.41 19.56 -8.95
C SER A 43 -1.56 18.06 -8.72
N THR A 44 -2.01 17.35 -9.76
CA THR A 44 -2.09 15.89 -9.75
C THR A 44 -0.74 15.21 -9.52
N GLU A 45 0.37 15.84 -9.92
CA GLU A 45 1.72 15.31 -9.69
C GLU A 45 2.09 15.31 -8.19
N VAL A 46 1.58 16.30 -7.44
CA VAL A 46 1.80 16.40 -5.99
C VAL A 46 0.91 15.42 -5.23
N LEU A 47 -0.32 15.19 -5.71
CA LEU A 47 -1.28 14.26 -5.12
C LEU A 47 -0.93 12.79 -5.38
N LEU A 48 -0.19 12.52 -6.47
CA LEU A 48 0.06 11.17 -6.97
C LEU A 48 0.55 10.20 -5.88
N PRO A 49 1.56 10.53 -5.05
CA PRO A 49 2.06 9.58 -4.05
C PRO A 49 1.02 9.21 -2.99
N GLU A 50 0.24 10.17 -2.51
CA GLU A 50 -0.81 9.94 -1.50
C GLU A 50 -1.96 9.12 -2.09
N VAL A 51 -2.41 9.46 -3.31
CA VAL A 51 -3.48 8.74 -4.01
C VAL A 51 -3.10 7.28 -4.23
N PHE A 52 -1.85 7.02 -4.65
CA PHE A 52 -1.34 5.67 -4.83
C PHE A 52 -1.25 4.90 -3.52
N ALA A 53 -0.89 5.55 -2.41
CA ALA A 53 -0.89 4.92 -1.09
C ALA A 53 -2.30 4.49 -0.66
N VAL A 54 -3.31 5.37 -0.85
CA VAL A 54 -4.72 5.07 -0.57
C VAL A 54 -5.23 3.94 -1.46
N ALA A 55 -4.93 3.97 -2.76
CA ALA A 55 -5.33 2.92 -3.69
C ALA A 55 -4.70 1.57 -3.33
N ARG A 56 -3.41 1.54 -2.96
CA ARG A 56 -2.70 0.34 -2.51
C ARG A 56 -3.34 -0.25 -1.26
N GLU A 57 -3.71 0.58 -0.29
CA GLU A 57 -4.41 0.14 0.92
C GLU A 57 -5.81 -0.43 0.60
N ALA A 58 -6.58 0.23 -0.25
CA ALA A 58 -7.90 -0.24 -0.65
C ALA A 58 -7.83 -1.60 -1.39
N MET A 59 -6.87 -1.77 -2.30
CA MET A 59 -6.63 -3.04 -2.98
C MET A 59 -6.20 -4.13 -2.00
N ASP A 60 -5.35 -3.80 -1.03
CA ASP A 60 -4.91 -4.77 -0.03
C ASP A 60 -6.06 -5.26 0.85
N ARG A 61 -6.99 -4.38 1.24
CA ARG A 61 -8.19 -4.79 1.98
C ARG A 61 -9.14 -5.66 1.16
N ALA A 62 -9.26 -5.38 -0.14
CA ALA A 62 -10.17 -6.11 -1.02
C ALA A 62 -9.62 -7.47 -1.45
N VAL A 63 -8.32 -7.57 -1.75
CA VAL A 63 -7.69 -8.74 -2.36
C VAL A 63 -6.71 -9.45 -1.42
N GLY A 64 -6.18 -8.76 -0.40
CA GLY A 64 -5.28 -9.35 0.60
C GLY A 64 -3.84 -9.56 0.14
N ILE A 65 -3.35 -8.82 -0.87
CA ILE A 65 -2.06 -9.09 -1.52
C ILE A 65 -0.86 -8.92 -0.56
N ARG A 66 -0.86 -7.93 0.35
CA ARG A 66 0.18 -7.79 1.38
C ARG A 66 0.01 -8.81 2.50
N ASN A 67 -1.23 -9.20 2.80
CA ASN A 67 -1.54 -10.13 3.87
C ASN A 67 -1.39 -11.61 3.47
N ILE A 68 -1.24 -11.92 2.18
CA ILE A 68 -1.22 -13.29 1.67
C ILE A 68 -0.13 -14.18 2.30
N PHE A 69 0.99 -13.57 2.69
CA PHE A 69 2.10 -14.25 3.39
C PHE A 69 2.27 -13.80 4.85
N ASN A 70 1.31 -13.04 5.40
CA ASN A 70 1.37 -12.55 6.76
C ASN A 70 0.77 -13.58 7.75
N PRO A 71 1.55 -14.14 8.70
CA PRO A 71 1.04 -15.09 9.68
C PRO A 71 -0.03 -14.49 10.59
N GLU A 72 0.03 -13.19 10.86
CA GLU A 72 -0.99 -12.48 11.66
C GLU A 72 -2.35 -12.44 10.94
N SER A 73 -2.35 -12.60 9.63
CA SER A 73 -3.55 -12.66 8.79
C SER A 73 -3.99 -14.10 8.48
N GLY A 74 -3.43 -15.10 9.18
CA GLY A 74 -3.81 -16.52 9.06
C GLY A 74 -3.03 -17.31 8.01
N PHE A 75 -1.94 -16.75 7.46
CA PHE A 75 -1.01 -17.53 6.64
C PHE A 75 -0.21 -18.52 7.51
N ASP A 76 -0.08 -19.76 7.06
CA ASP A 76 0.71 -20.79 7.75
C ASP A 76 2.00 -21.08 6.95
N PRO A 77 3.16 -20.55 7.38
CA PRO A 77 4.43 -20.77 6.69
C PRO A 77 4.87 -22.23 6.64
N SER A 78 4.35 -23.10 7.51
CA SER A 78 4.71 -24.52 7.52
C SER A 78 4.19 -25.27 6.28
N LYS A 79 3.18 -24.71 5.59
CA LYS A 79 2.62 -25.23 4.34
C LYS A 79 3.49 -24.93 3.12
N LEU A 80 4.50 -24.07 3.25
CA LEU A 80 5.42 -23.78 2.15
C LEU A 80 6.38 -24.95 1.90
N PRO A 81 6.68 -25.27 0.64
CA PRO A 81 7.82 -26.12 0.28
C PRO A 81 9.13 -25.64 0.94
N ALA A 82 10.04 -26.56 1.26
CA ALA A 82 11.25 -26.26 2.04
C ALA A 82 12.16 -25.21 1.38
N ASP A 83 12.26 -25.24 0.06
CA ASP A 83 12.97 -24.27 -0.80
C ASP A 83 12.33 -22.88 -0.77
N VAL A 84 11.00 -22.81 -0.77
CA VAL A 84 10.25 -21.54 -0.70
C VAL A 84 10.28 -20.94 0.71
N ARG A 85 10.31 -21.77 1.75
CA ARG A 85 10.36 -21.34 3.15
C ARG A 85 11.62 -20.56 3.48
N ALA A 86 12.77 -21.00 2.97
CA ALA A 86 14.03 -20.28 3.10
C ALA A 86 13.95 -18.86 2.51
N THR A 87 13.23 -18.70 1.40
CA THR A 87 13.01 -17.39 0.76
C THR A 87 12.04 -16.54 1.57
N TYR A 88 10.96 -17.13 2.08
CA TYR A 88 10.00 -16.45 2.96
C TYR A 88 10.68 -15.88 4.22
N ASP A 89 11.50 -16.69 4.91
CA ASP A 89 12.20 -16.28 6.12
C ASP A 89 13.23 -15.17 5.86
N ALA A 90 13.87 -15.17 4.68
CA ALA A 90 14.82 -14.13 4.29
C ALA A 90 14.16 -12.77 3.96
N VAL A 91 12.90 -12.79 3.52
CA VAL A 91 12.15 -11.60 3.07
C VAL A 91 11.28 -11.01 4.19
N LYS A 92 10.97 -11.80 5.22
CA LYS A 92 10.24 -11.35 6.42
C LYS A 92 11.12 -10.39 7.25
N LYS A 93 11.13 -9.11 6.87
CA LYS A 93 11.63 -7.99 7.68
C LYS A 93 10.48 -7.12 8.15
#